data_AF-A0A6I1Z4T3-F1
#
_entry.id   AF-A0A6I1Z4T3-F1
#
_cell.length_a   1.000
_cell.length_b   1.000
_cell.length_c   1.000
_cell.angle_alpha   90.00
_cell.angle_beta   90.00
_cell.angle_gamma   90.00
#
_symmetry.space_group_name_H-M   'P 1'
#
loop_
_entity.id
_entity.type
_entity.pdbx_description
1 polymer ?
#
loop_
_entity_poly.entity_id
_entity_poly.type
_entity_poly.pdbx_seq_one_letter_code
_entity_poly.pdbx_strand_id
1 'polypeptide(L)'
;MTARYGSGDHGPGGYDSDEYGSHRQGVTSNPLGGDRDNGANPFPSSAARAAGQGLEGSLGLDTLVRLQRRRPVPDAPRRLAVPDGMTAPLGCDAVAVPDRLGPLVVPRLPRLGCVYTDGAHWWWIVPSDSDYALPWPSPAHYVPGALVTGTARLIHRPEGTVPYTPPIPLYLALCRVTGTTPDWSRAA
;
A
#
# COMPACT_ATOMS: atom_id res chain seq x y z
N MET A 1 13.01 36.93 47.46
CA MET A 1 11.72 36.30 47.80
C MET A 1 11.80 34.85 47.36
N THR A 2 11.98 33.95 48.32
CA THR A 2 12.20 32.49 48.17
C THR A 2 10.92 31.71 48.48
N ALA A 3 10.56 30.74 47.64
CA ALA A 3 9.79 29.53 47.98
C ALA A 3 9.85 28.60 46.74
N ARG A 4 10.55 27.46 46.74
CA ARG A 4 10.49 26.20 47.52
C ARG A 4 9.84 25.07 46.69
N TYR A 5 10.54 23.95 46.72
CA TYR A 5 10.33 22.66 46.08
C TYR A 5 9.13 21.86 46.65
N GLY A 6 8.59 20.96 45.82
CA GLY A 6 8.02 19.66 46.19
C GLY A 6 8.00 18.82 44.90
N SER A 7 8.75 17.73 44.69
CA SER A 7 9.05 16.53 45.49
C SER A 7 7.79 15.79 45.93
N GLY A 8 7.37 14.86 45.08
CA GLY A 8 6.53 13.70 45.40
C GLY A 8 7.15 12.50 44.67
N ASP A 9 7.58 11.52 45.44
CA ASP A 9 8.39 10.38 45.02
C ASP A 9 7.75 9.08 45.54
N HIS A 10 8.03 7.97 44.85
CA HIS A 10 7.84 6.56 45.18
C HIS A 10 6.47 5.86 45.14
N GLY A 11 6.41 4.85 44.27
CA GLY A 11 5.73 3.57 44.50
C GLY A 11 5.95 2.57 43.34
N PRO A 12 6.87 1.60 43.44
CA PRO A 12 6.99 0.50 42.50
C PRO A 12 6.36 -0.80 43.04
N GLY A 13 5.69 -1.56 42.18
CA GLY A 13 5.20 -2.91 42.46
C GLY A 13 4.29 -3.38 41.31
N GLY A 14 4.40 -4.56 40.74
CA GLY A 14 5.30 -5.68 40.98
C GLY A 14 5.42 -6.51 39.69
N TYR A 15 6.45 -7.32 39.69
CA TYR A 15 6.65 -8.47 38.82
C TYR A 15 5.59 -9.53 39.13
N ASP A 16 5.04 -10.16 38.10
CA ASP A 16 4.67 -11.57 38.20
C ASP A 16 5.04 -12.27 36.89
N SER A 17 5.77 -13.37 37.05
CA SER A 17 6.29 -14.25 36.02
C SER A 17 5.64 -15.62 36.22
N ASP A 18 5.74 -16.47 35.19
CA ASP A 18 5.22 -17.84 35.12
C ASP A 18 3.76 -17.87 34.60
N GLU A 19 3.42 -18.62 33.56
CA GLU A 19 3.52 -20.07 33.56
C GLU A 19 3.47 -20.68 32.14
N TYR A 20 4.44 -21.56 31.88
CA TYR A 20 4.42 -22.83 31.15
C TYR A 20 3.43 -23.11 30.00
N GLY A 21 3.97 -23.68 28.90
CA GLY A 21 3.16 -24.45 27.96
C GLY A 21 3.89 -24.96 26.70
N SER A 22 4.96 -25.72 26.87
CA SER A 22 5.63 -26.46 25.79
C SER A 22 4.79 -27.66 25.35
N HIS A 23 4.51 -27.83 24.05
CA HIS A 23 4.13 -29.13 23.49
C HIS A 23 4.65 -29.32 22.04
N ARG A 24 5.72 -30.14 21.96
CA ARG A 24 6.05 -31.21 21.00
C ARG A 24 5.37 -31.21 19.61
N GLN A 25 6.16 -31.13 18.54
CA GLN A 25 6.71 -32.25 17.74
C GLN A 25 5.68 -33.13 17.03
N GLY A 26 5.79 -33.15 15.70
CA GLY A 26 5.20 -34.15 14.80
C GLY A 26 5.99 -34.19 13.49
N VAL A 27 7.12 -34.88 13.51
CA VAL A 27 7.86 -35.36 12.33
C VAL A 27 7.25 -36.69 11.90
N THR A 28 6.86 -36.80 10.63
CA THR A 28 6.81 -38.05 9.85
C THR A 28 6.96 -37.65 8.37
N SER A 29 8.15 -37.77 7.77
CA SER A 29 8.60 -38.89 6.92
C SER A 29 7.80 -39.13 5.63
N ASN A 30 8.51 -38.87 4.52
CA ASN A 30 8.36 -39.17 3.07
C ASN A 30 8.20 -40.72 2.81
N PRO A 31 8.19 -41.31 1.58
CA PRO A 31 8.33 -40.79 0.20
C PRO A 31 7.57 -41.58 -0.95
N LEU A 32 7.94 -41.28 -2.21
CA LEU A 32 7.99 -42.13 -3.43
C LEU A 32 6.73 -42.39 -4.30
N GLY A 33 6.91 -42.07 -5.60
CA GLY A 33 6.53 -42.97 -6.70
C GLY A 33 5.69 -42.33 -7.80
N GLY A 34 6.21 -42.26 -9.03
CA GLY A 34 5.35 -42.06 -10.20
C GLY A 34 5.98 -41.42 -11.43
N ASP A 35 7.13 -41.94 -11.87
CA ASP A 35 7.66 -41.77 -13.21
C ASP A 35 6.71 -42.39 -14.24
N ARG A 36 6.27 -41.63 -15.27
CA ARG A 36 5.80 -42.17 -16.56
C ARG A 36 5.94 -41.14 -17.68
N ASP A 37 6.96 -41.38 -18.48
CA ASP A 37 7.09 -41.05 -19.89
C ASP A 37 5.81 -41.30 -20.71
N ASN A 38 5.51 -40.38 -21.61
CA ASN A 38 4.82 -40.64 -22.88
C ASN A 38 5.27 -39.52 -23.82
N GLY A 39 6.15 -39.77 -24.78
CA GLY A 39 5.90 -40.72 -25.86
C GLY A 39 5.46 -39.89 -27.06
N ALA A 40 6.45 -39.37 -27.78
CA ALA A 40 6.31 -38.66 -29.05
C ALA A 40 5.55 -39.53 -30.07
N ASN A 41 4.77 -38.88 -30.94
CA ASN A 41 4.42 -39.46 -32.23
C ASN A 41 4.71 -38.47 -33.37
N PRO A 42 5.13 -38.98 -34.54
CA PRO A 42 5.85 -38.22 -35.56
C PRO A 42 4.91 -37.66 -36.64
N PHE A 43 5.41 -36.64 -37.35
CA PHE A 43 4.85 -36.05 -38.56
C PHE A 43 4.56 -37.09 -39.66
N PRO A 44 3.76 -36.71 -40.67
CA PRO A 44 4.44 -36.39 -41.93
C PRO A 44 4.02 -35.04 -42.57
N SER A 45 5.01 -34.46 -43.26
CA SER A 45 4.93 -33.31 -44.15
C SER A 45 3.98 -33.52 -45.34
N SER A 46 3.32 -32.43 -45.76
CA SER A 46 3.20 -32.09 -47.18
C SER A 46 3.00 -30.59 -47.35
N ALA A 47 3.83 -30.01 -48.23
CA ALA A 47 3.83 -28.62 -48.61
C ALA A 47 2.70 -28.29 -49.60
N ALA A 48 2.14 -27.08 -49.47
CA ALA A 48 1.58 -26.35 -50.60
C ALA A 48 1.75 -24.84 -50.34
N ARG A 49 2.52 -24.20 -51.23
CA ARG A 49 2.71 -22.75 -51.29
C ARG A 49 1.41 -22.06 -51.69
N ALA A 50 1.12 -20.89 -51.12
CA ALA A 50 0.90 -19.65 -51.88
C ALA A 50 0.65 -18.43 -50.97
N ALA A 51 1.31 -17.33 -51.36
CA ALA A 51 0.86 -15.94 -51.29
C ALA A 51 0.63 -15.29 -49.91
N GLY A 52 1.62 -14.48 -49.52
CA GLY A 52 1.47 -13.04 -49.32
C GLY A 52 0.37 -12.54 -48.38
N GLN A 53 0.79 -11.95 -47.27
CA GLN A 53 0.59 -10.52 -46.97
C GLN A 53 1.17 -10.20 -45.58
N GLY A 54 1.85 -9.07 -45.48
CA GLY A 54 2.47 -8.60 -44.24
C GLY A 54 1.44 -8.42 -43.14
N LEU A 55 1.69 -9.04 -41.99
CA LEU A 55 0.95 -8.82 -40.76
C LEU A 55 1.45 -7.51 -40.12
N GLU A 56 1.01 -6.39 -40.66
CA GLU A 56 0.72 -5.26 -39.76
C GLU A 56 -0.59 -5.60 -39.06
N GLY A 57 -0.45 -6.30 -37.92
CA GLY A 57 -1.56 -6.78 -37.11
C GLY A 57 -2.32 -5.62 -36.49
N SER A 58 -3.25 -5.04 -37.24
CA SER A 58 -4.36 -4.30 -36.64
C SER A 58 -5.03 -5.24 -35.64
N LEU A 59 -4.95 -4.92 -34.35
CA LEU A 59 -5.65 -5.68 -33.32
C LEU A 59 -7.12 -5.80 -33.74
N GLY A 60 -7.52 -7.02 -34.08
CA GLY A 60 -8.89 -7.31 -34.48
C GLY A 60 -9.86 -6.85 -33.39
N LEU A 61 -10.99 -6.30 -33.81
CA LEU A 61 -12.03 -5.84 -32.90
C LEU A 61 -12.51 -6.98 -31.98
N ASP A 62 -12.46 -8.23 -32.44
CA ASP A 62 -12.69 -9.44 -31.67
C ASP A 62 -11.66 -9.64 -30.54
N THR A 63 -10.40 -9.27 -30.77
CA THR A 63 -9.33 -9.31 -29.77
C THR A 63 -9.52 -8.20 -28.73
N LEU A 64 -9.92 -7.00 -29.16
CA LEU A 64 -10.29 -5.91 -28.26
C LEU A 64 -11.52 -6.26 -27.41
N VAL A 65 -12.55 -6.87 -28.01
CA VAL A 65 -13.76 -7.33 -27.31
C VAL A 65 -13.42 -8.46 -26.33
N ARG A 66 -12.52 -9.38 -26.69
CA ARG A 66 -12.04 -10.42 -25.78
C ARG A 66 -11.22 -9.87 -24.61
N LEU A 67 -10.40 -8.84 -24.83
CA LEU A 67 -9.71 -8.12 -23.74
C LEU A 67 -10.68 -7.35 -22.85
N GLN A 68 -11.69 -6.68 -23.42
CA GLN A 68 -12.74 -6.01 -22.65
C GLN A 68 -13.55 -6.98 -21.80
N ARG A 69 -13.91 -8.16 -22.35
CA ARG A 69 -14.65 -9.20 -21.60
C ARG A 69 -13.80 -9.89 -20.53
N ARG A 70 -12.47 -9.87 -20.67
CA ARG A 70 -11.52 -10.35 -19.66
C ARG A 70 -11.11 -9.27 -18.67
N ARG A 71 -11.60 -8.03 -18.82
CA ARG A 71 -11.34 -6.97 -17.83
C ARG A 71 -11.97 -7.43 -16.52
N PRO A 72 -11.19 -7.63 -15.45
CA PRO A 72 -11.76 -7.84 -14.14
C PRO A 72 -12.74 -6.70 -13.87
N VAL A 73 -13.95 -7.03 -13.42
CA VAL A 73 -14.90 -6.01 -12.97
C VAL A 73 -14.14 -5.19 -11.92
N PRO A 74 -13.98 -3.86 -12.10
CA PRO A 74 -13.32 -3.04 -11.12
C PRO A 74 -14.03 -3.24 -9.79
N ASP A 75 -13.28 -3.65 -8.75
CA ASP A 75 -13.85 -3.76 -7.42
C ASP A 75 -14.51 -2.43 -7.05
N ALA A 76 -15.73 -2.53 -6.50
CA ALA A 76 -16.44 -1.35 -6.01
C ALA A 76 -15.52 -0.58 -5.05
N PRO A 77 -15.43 0.77 -5.16
CA PRO A 77 -14.60 1.56 -4.27
C PRO A 77 -14.94 1.29 -2.81
N ARG A 78 -13.92 1.09 -1.98
CA ARG A 78 -14.05 0.86 -0.54
C ARG A 78 -13.28 1.91 0.21
N ARG A 79 -13.84 2.38 1.32
CA ARG A 79 -13.14 3.31 2.22
C ARG A 79 -12.09 2.56 3.04
N LEU A 80 -10.89 3.13 3.16
CA LEU A 80 -9.90 2.64 4.12
C LEU A 80 -10.48 2.77 5.54
N ALA A 81 -10.56 1.64 6.23
CA ALA A 81 -11.13 1.58 7.57
C ALA A 81 -10.14 2.15 8.59
N VAL A 82 -10.56 3.11 9.40
CA VAL A 82 -9.80 3.57 10.57
C VAL A 82 -9.71 2.40 11.56
N PRO A 83 -8.52 2.02 12.05
CA PRO A 83 -8.38 0.86 12.92
C PRO A 83 -9.15 1.01 14.23
N ASP A 84 -9.54 -0.12 14.83
CA ASP A 84 -10.27 -0.12 16.11
C ASP A 84 -9.49 0.61 17.21
N GLY A 85 -10.23 1.27 18.11
CA GLY A 85 -9.68 2.08 19.19
C GLY A 85 -9.10 3.43 18.74
N MET A 86 -9.21 3.79 17.47
CA MET A 86 -8.84 5.11 16.96
C MET A 86 -10.08 5.93 16.60
N THR A 87 -9.91 7.25 16.59
CA THR A 87 -10.92 8.20 16.14
C THR A 87 -10.36 9.12 15.07
N ALA A 88 -11.21 9.51 14.11
CA ALA A 88 -10.85 10.42 13.03
C ALA A 88 -11.65 11.74 13.16
N PRO A 89 -11.33 12.58 14.17
CA PRO A 89 -12.12 13.77 14.50
C PRO A 89 -12.12 14.86 13.42
N LEU A 90 -11.16 14.83 12.49
CA LEU A 90 -11.00 15.79 11.39
C LEU A 90 -11.39 15.20 10.04
N GLY A 91 -12.27 14.19 10.02
CA GLY A 91 -12.59 13.44 8.80
C GLY A 91 -11.51 12.43 8.43
N CYS A 92 -11.62 11.79 7.27
CA CYS A 92 -10.66 10.75 6.86
C CYS A 92 -10.59 10.67 5.34
N ASP A 93 -9.52 11.26 4.82
CA ASP A 93 -9.10 11.23 3.43
C ASP A 93 -7.72 10.58 3.35
N ALA A 94 -7.21 10.36 2.14
CA ALA A 94 -5.91 9.74 1.95
C ALA A 94 -5.07 10.47 0.90
N VAL A 95 -3.76 10.31 1.01
CA VAL A 95 -2.82 10.60 -0.08
C VAL A 95 -2.31 9.26 -0.59
N ALA A 96 -2.48 9.03 -1.88
CA ALA A 96 -2.00 7.84 -2.56
C ALA A 96 -0.66 8.12 -3.21
N VAL A 97 0.30 7.20 -3.07
CA VAL A 97 1.62 7.31 -3.69
C VAL A 97 2.03 5.94 -4.24
N PRO A 98 2.62 5.85 -5.42
CA PRO A 98 3.10 4.57 -5.95
C PRO A 98 4.05 3.85 -4.98
N ASP A 99 3.95 2.51 -4.94
CA ASP A 99 4.66 1.65 -3.99
C ASP A 99 6.16 1.94 -3.90
N ARG A 100 6.83 2.14 -5.04
CA ARG A 100 8.26 2.47 -5.13
C ARG A 100 8.70 3.73 -4.36
N LEU A 101 7.78 4.66 -4.10
CA LEU A 101 8.08 5.92 -3.41
C LEU A 101 7.78 5.85 -1.91
N GLY A 102 6.86 4.99 -1.46
CA GLY A 102 6.46 4.90 -0.06
C GLY A 102 7.63 4.69 0.91
N PRO A 103 8.50 3.70 0.69
CA PRO A 103 9.70 3.50 1.49
C PRO A 103 10.66 4.70 1.51
N LEU A 104 10.67 5.52 0.47
CA LEU A 104 11.49 6.74 0.42
C LEU A 104 10.87 7.87 1.25
N VAL A 105 9.55 7.92 1.40
CA VAL A 105 8.83 8.94 2.18
C VAL A 105 8.97 8.69 3.69
N VAL A 106 8.81 7.43 4.13
CA VAL A 106 8.82 7.03 5.55
C VAL A 106 9.96 7.66 6.39
N PRO A 107 11.25 7.55 6.01
CA PRO A 107 12.35 8.06 6.84
C PRO A 107 12.42 9.59 6.91
N ARG A 108 11.61 10.31 6.11
CA ARG A 108 11.59 11.78 6.05
C ARG A 108 10.47 12.39 6.91
N LEU A 109 9.61 11.56 7.48
CA LEU A 109 8.45 12.01 8.26
C LEU A 109 8.80 12.09 9.75
N PRO A 110 8.48 13.20 10.44
CA PRO A 110 8.65 13.30 11.89
C PRO A 110 7.67 12.40 12.65
N ARG A 111 6.52 12.10 12.03
CA ARG A 111 5.49 11.20 12.56
C ARG A 111 4.72 10.57 11.40
N LEU A 112 4.45 9.28 11.54
CA LEU A 112 3.60 8.52 10.63
C LEU A 112 2.22 8.31 11.27
N GLY A 113 1.15 8.52 10.51
CA GLY A 113 -0.21 8.10 10.86
C GLY A 113 -0.49 6.68 10.39
N CYS A 114 -1.75 6.30 10.20
CA CYS A 114 -2.08 5.02 9.57
C CYS A 114 -1.62 5.01 8.11
N VAL A 115 -0.94 3.94 7.72
CA VAL A 115 -0.48 3.72 6.35
C VAL A 115 -0.96 2.36 5.87
N TYR A 116 -1.55 2.32 4.68
CA TYR A 116 -2.03 1.09 4.03
C TYR A 116 -1.28 0.86 2.74
N THR A 117 -1.30 -0.38 2.25
CA THR A 117 -0.85 -0.71 0.91
C THR A 117 -1.70 -1.80 0.27
N ASP A 118 -1.91 -1.69 -1.03
CA ASP A 118 -2.48 -2.74 -1.90
C ASP A 118 -1.40 -3.42 -2.77
N GLY A 119 -0.12 -3.07 -2.56
CA GLY A 119 1.03 -3.51 -3.36
C GLY A 119 1.32 -2.67 -4.61
N ALA A 120 0.39 -1.82 -5.04
CA ALA A 120 0.60 -0.86 -6.12
C ALA A 120 0.80 0.57 -5.59
N HIS A 121 0.07 0.92 -4.53
CA HIS A 121 0.12 2.19 -3.86
C HIS A 121 0.28 2.02 -2.35
N TRP A 122 0.86 3.04 -1.75
CA TRP A 122 0.80 3.32 -0.33
C TRP A 122 -0.22 4.44 -0.12
N TRP A 123 -0.97 4.33 0.96
CA TRP A 123 -2.06 5.23 1.30
C TRP A 123 -1.84 5.77 2.71
N TRP A 124 -1.56 7.07 2.84
CA TRP A 124 -1.43 7.72 4.14
C TRP A 124 -2.76 8.37 4.50
N ILE A 125 -3.30 8.04 5.68
CA ILE A 125 -4.48 8.73 6.19
C ILE A 125 -4.09 10.15 6.60
N VAL A 126 -4.88 11.11 6.12
CA VAL A 126 -4.78 12.54 6.43
C VAL A 126 -6.14 13.08 6.85
N PRO A 127 -6.21 14.23 7.56
CA PRO A 127 -7.47 14.92 7.77
C PRO A 127 -8.19 15.20 6.44
N SER A 128 -9.52 15.27 6.46
CA SER A 128 -10.26 15.74 5.28
C SER A 128 -9.85 17.17 4.92
N ASP A 129 -9.99 17.51 3.65
CA ASP A 129 -9.58 18.78 3.03
C ASP A 129 -8.06 19.09 3.15
N SER A 130 -7.22 18.06 3.30
CA SER A 130 -5.75 18.23 3.37
C SER A 130 -5.11 18.58 2.03
N ASP A 131 -5.86 18.60 0.93
CA ASP A 131 -5.44 19.18 -0.35
C ASP A 131 -5.54 20.71 -0.39
N TYR A 132 -6.18 21.33 0.60
CA TYR A 132 -6.21 22.77 0.73
C TYR A 132 -4.81 23.35 0.83
N ALA A 133 -4.43 24.17 -0.17
CA ALA A 133 -3.11 24.78 -0.32
C ALA A 133 -1.92 23.78 -0.42
N LEU A 134 -2.19 22.49 -0.60
CA LEU A 134 -1.19 21.44 -0.74
C LEU A 134 -1.39 20.71 -2.08
N PRO A 135 -0.91 21.28 -3.19
CA PRO A 135 -1.00 20.64 -4.50
C PRO A 135 -0.05 19.45 -4.55
N TRP A 136 -0.55 18.27 -4.16
CA TRP A 136 0.23 17.04 -4.06
C TRP A 136 1.02 16.76 -5.35
N PRO A 137 2.35 16.52 -5.26
CA PRO A 137 3.19 16.41 -6.44
C PRO A 137 2.96 15.07 -7.14
N SER A 138 2.83 15.09 -8.46
CA SER A 138 2.79 13.85 -9.26
C SER A 138 4.04 12.99 -8.98
N PRO A 139 3.89 11.66 -8.79
CA PRO A 139 2.68 10.85 -9.02
C PRO A 139 1.79 10.65 -7.79
N ALA A 140 1.98 11.41 -6.71
CA ALA A 140 1.08 11.39 -5.56
C ALA A 140 -0.25 12.09 -5.91
N HIS A 141 -1.35 11.60 -5.35
CA HIS A 141 -2.66 12.23 -5.55
C HIS A 141 -3.51 12.15 -4.29
N TYR A 142 -4.35 13.16 -4.11
CA TYR A 142 -5.31 13.24 -3.04
C TYR A 142 -6.52 12.35 -3.33
N VAL A 143 -7.01 11.66 -2.31
CA VAL A 143 -8.16 10.75 -2.41
C VAL A 143 -9.16 11.08 -1.31
N PRO A 144 -10.16 11.92 -1.64
CA PRO A 144 -11.24 12.26 -0.73
C PRO A 144 -11.97 11.03 -0.21
N GLY A 145 -12.31 11.04 1.08
CA GLY A 145 -12.96 9.93 1.75
C GLY A 145 -12.13 8.65 1.87
N ALA A 146 -10.85 8.68 1.46
CA ALA A 146 -9.95 7.53 1.47
C ALA A 146 -10.51 6.31 0.70
N LEU A 147 -11.11 6.54 -0.47
CA LEU A 147 -11.71 5.52 -1.32
C LEU A 147 -10.65 4.81 -2.19
N VAL A 148 -10.48 3.52 -2.00
CA VAL A 148 -9.53 2.66 -2.75
C VAL A 148 -10.26 1.61 -3.56
N THR A 149 -9.66 1.18 -4.67
CA THR A 149 -10.13 0.02 -5.44
C THR A 149 -9.41 -1.23 -4.96
N GLY A 150 -10.17 -2.27 -4.62
CA GLY A 150 -9.61 -3.52 -4.09
C GLY A 150 -9.37 -3.51 -2.58
N THR A 151 -8.40 -4.31 -2.13
CA THR A 151 -8.10 -4.52 -0.70
C THR A 151 -6.73 -3.95 -0.35
N ALA A 152 -6.69 -2.96 0.54
CA ALA A 152 -5.45 -2.43 1.08
C ALA A 152 -5.27 -2.90 2.54
N ARG A 153 -4.08 -3.40 2.87
CA ARG A 153 -3.72 -3.84 4.23
C ARG A 153 -3.02 -2.72 4.99
N LEU A 154 -3.29 -2.60 6.28
CA LEU A 154 -2.56 -1.70 7.18
C LEU A 154 -1.11 -2.20 7.32
N ILE A 155 -0.14 -1.31 7.09
CA ILE A 155 1.30 -1.58 7.23
C ILE A 155 1.97 -0.75 8.32
N HIS A 156 1.32 0.33 8.77
CA HIS A 156 1.77 1.08 9.92
C HIS A 156 0.58 1.63 10.71
N ARG A 157 0.61 1.43 12.03
CA ARG A 157 -0.35 1.98 12.99
C ARG A 157 0.40 2.91 13.94
N PRO A 158 -0.01 4.18 14.13
CA PRO A 158 0.60 5.05 15.12
C PRO A 158 0.27 4.58 16.55
N GLU A 159 1.13 4.94 17.50
CA GLU A 159 0.95 4.64 18.94
C GLU A 159 -0.27 5.34 19.55
N GLY A 160 -0.62 6.53 19.04
CA GLY A 160 -1.75 7.32 19.53
C GLY A 160 -3.11 6.83 19.03
N THR A 161 -4.17 7.56 19.41
CA THR A 161 -5.55 7.25 19.01
C THR A 161 -6.01 7.96 17.74
N VAL A 162 -5.16 8.79 17.14
CA VAL A 162 -5.47 9.55 15.91
C VAL A 162 -4.70 8.98 14.71
N PRO A 163 -5.34 8.78 13.54
CA PRO A 163 -4.75 8.06 12.42
C PRO A 163 -3.89 8.94 11.51
N TYR A 164 -3.75 10.24 11.79
CA TYR A 164 -3.28 11.20 10.81
C TYR A 164 -1.76 11.26 10.67
N THR A 165 -1.30 11.15 9.42
CA THR A 165 0.00 11.66 9.02
C THR A 165 -0.12 13.19 8.87
N PRO A 166 0.76 14.00 9.49
CA PRO A 166 0.71 15.46 9.34
C PRO A 166 0.85 15.87 7.85
N PRO A 167 -0.12 16.62 7.27
CA PRO A 167 -0.18 16.83 5.82
C PRO A 167 0.95 17.73 5.31
N ILE A 168 1.34 18.78 6.04
CA ILE A 168 2.46 19.66 5.64
C ILE A 168 3.80 18.88 5.59
N PRO A 169 4.20 18.14 6.65
CA PRO A 169 5.38 17.27 6.57
C PRO A 169 5.31 16.22 5.46
N LEU A 170 4.14 15.60 5.23
CA LEU A 170 3.95 14.64 4.14
C LEU A 170 4.15 15.26 2.77
N TYR A 171 3.57 16.44 2.54
CA TYR A 171 3.72 17.18 1.30
C TYR A 171 5.20 17.50 1.02
N LEU A 172 5.94 18.00 2.01
CA LEU A 172 7.35 18.32 1.86
C LEU A 172 8.23 17.08 1.64
N ALA A 173 7.90 15.96 2.29
CA ALA A 173 8.58 14.69 2.04
C ALA A 173 8.34 14.22 0.59
N LEU A 174 7.10 14.32 0.10
CA LEU A 174 6.74 13.97 -1.28
C LEU A 174 7.44 14.84 -2.30
N CYS A 175 7.39 16.18 -2.14
CA CYS A 175 8.12 17.13 -2.97
C CYS A 175 9.61 16.78 -3.08
N ARG A 176 10.25 16.43 -1.96
CA ARG A 176 11.66 16.03 -1.95
C ARG A 176 11.93 14.74 -2.71
N VAL A 177 11.10 13.70 -2.55
CA VAL A 177 11.32 12.42 -3.24
C VAL A 177 10.96 12.47 -4.72
N THR A 178 10.04 13.36 -5.13
CA THR A 178 9.66 13.56 -6.54
C THR A 178 10.47 14.66 -7.23
N GLY A 179 11.38 15.34 -6.53
CA GLY A 179 12.13 16.48 -7.08
C GLY A 179 11.25 17.68 -7.45
N THR A 180 10.06 17.79 -6.85
CA THR A 180 9.12 18.88 -7.12
C THR A 180 9.32 20.01 -6.11
N THR A 181 9.55 21.23 -6.60
CA THR A 181 9.59 22.43 -5.74
C THR A 181 8.19 22.74 -5.19
N PRO A 182 8.03 22.89 -3.87
CA PRO A 182 6.77 23.31 -3.25
C PRO A 182 6.23 24.62 -3.83
N ASP A 183 4.92 24.72 -4.04
CA ASP A 183 4.33 25.86 -4.77
C ASP A 183 4.62 27.22 -4.13
N TRP A 184 4.56 27.29 -2.80
CA TRP A 184 4.88 28.51 -2.04
C TRP A 184 6.38 28.90 -2.07
N SER A 185 7.24 28.04 -2.60
CA SER A 185 8.67 28.32 -2.82
C SER A 185 9.02 28.63 -4.28
N ARG A 186 8.05 28.58 -5.20
CA ARG A 186 8.26 28.91 -6.62
C ARG A 186 8.25 30.41 -6.91
N ALA A 187 7.93 31.25 -5.92
CA ALA A 187 8.06 32.69 -6.03
C ALA A 187 9.51 33.11 -5.70
N ALA A 188 10.37 33.12 -6.71
CA ALA A 188 11.66 33.81 -6.72
C ALA A 188 12.03 34.18 -8.16
#